data_AF-A0A223VJV2-F1
#
_entry.id   AF-A0A223VJV2-F1
#
_cell.length_a   1.000
_cell.length_b   1.000
_cell.length_c   1.000
_cell.angle_alpha   90.00
_cell.angle_beta   90.00
_cell.angle_gamma   90.00
#
_symmetry.space_group_name_H-M   'P 1'
#
loop_
_entity.id
_entity.type
_entity.pdbx_description
1 polymer ?
#
loop_
_entity_poly.entity_id
_entity_poly.type
_entity_poly.pdbx_seq_one_letter_code
_entity_poly.pdbx_strand_id
1 'polypeptide(L)'
;TDGKIRDHSLEREVETLGNSEKYQSHVQAVENHSTEEVGGIKRINALGALKLNSAGTATLAAVDDMHQATGRDLNLVVGKKHNAAVGSDMFEKIAGLRKSVAGASQRLVAPKNHVGSENVNIFKILCDTLDLVQQMASEIAAHQHGPTPVPTTAAAFTADAAKAALLSAELGSVTL
;
A
#
# COMPACT_ATOMS: atom_id res chain seq x y z
N THR A 1 8.39 30.78 49.77
CA THR A 1 7.40 30.13 50.66
C THR A 1 7.22 28.70 50.17
N ASP A 2 7.38 27.69 51.02
CA ASP A 2 7.30 26.27 50.66
C ASP A 2 5.85 25.72 50.68
N GLY A 3 4.90 26.55 50.22
CA GLY A 3 3.45 26.37 50.30
C GLY A 3 2.87 25.27 49.40
N LYS A 4 3.13 24.01 49.76
CA LYS A 4 2.53 22.83 49.14
C LYS A 4 1.04 22.70 49.52
N ILE A 5 0.16 22.63 48.52
CA ILE A 5 -1.25 22.27 48.70
C ILE A 5 -1.41 20.76 48.45
N ARG A 6 -2.17 20.07 49.31
CA ARG A 6 -2.62 18.69 49.11
C ARG A 6 -4.13 18.68 49.26
N ASP A 7 -4.82 18.16 48.25
CA ASP A 7 -6.26 18.00 48.24
C ASP A 7 -6.57 16.50 48.30
N HIS A 8 -7.46 16.11 49.21
CA HIS A 8 -7.87 14.72 49.43
C HIS A 8 -9.39 14.71 49.55
N SER A 9 -10.06 14.10 48.58
CA SER A 9 -11.51 13.95 48.58
C SER A 9 -11.91 12.60 47.99
N LEU A 10 -13.10 12.14 48.34
CA LEU A 10 -13.75 10.99 47.69
C LEU A 10 -14.22 11.35 46.28
N GLU A 11 -14.64 12.59 46.09
CA GLU A 11 -15.15 13.13 44.83
C GLU A 11 -14.70 14.59 44.70
N ARG A 12 -14.43 15.02 43.47
CA ARG A 12 -14.11 16.41 43.15
C ARG A 12 -14.70 16.74 41.80
N GLU A 13 -15.67 17.64 41.79
CA GLU A 13 -16.28 18.21 40.60
C GLU A 13 -15.80 19.64 40.42
N VAL A 14 -15.51 20.04 39.18
CA VAL A 14 -15.13 21.41 38.84
C VAL A 14 -15.93 21.84 37.63
N GLU A 15 -16.86 22.76 37.86
CA GLU A 15 -17.62 23.40 36.81
C GLU A 15 -17.17 24.86 36.70
N THR A 16 -16.83 25.27 35.49
CA THR A 16 -16.48 26.67 35.21
C THR A 16 -16.74 26.98 33.75
N LEU A 17 -17.04 28.24 33.46
CA LEU A 17 -17.13 28.74 32.08
C LEU A 17 -15.75 28.81 31.40
N GLY A 18 -14.67 28.85 32.19
CA GLY A 18 -13.32 28.86 31.68
C GLY A 18 -12.32 28.39 32.74
N ASN A 19 -11.35 27.58 32.31
CA ASN A 19 -10.21 27.18 33.13
C ASN A 19 -8.93 27.46 32.35
N SER A 20 -7.94 28.03 33.01
CA SER A 20 -6.61 28.26 32.44
C SER A 20 -5.58 27.90 33.48
N GLU A 21 -4.78 26.90 33.16
CA GLU A 21 -3.77 26.36 34.04
C GLU A 21 -2.39 26.53 33.41
N LYS A 22 -1.43 26.98 34.21
CA LYS A 22 -0.04 27.13 33.79
C LYS A 22 0.86 26.48 34.82
N TYR A 23 1.59 25.47 34.38
CA TYR A 23 2.51 24.72 35.21
C TYR A 23 3.91 24.79 34.63
N GLN A 24 4.92 24.75 35.51
CA GLN A 24 6.28 24.43 35.08
C GLN A 24 6.41 22.93 34.76
N SER A 25 5.68 22.09 35.49
CA SER A 25 5.61 20.64 35.30
C SER A 25 4.25 20.12 35.73
N HIS A 26 3.73 19.11 35.03
CA HIS A 26 2.48 18.44 35.38
C HIS A 26 2.65 16.93 35.19
N VAL A 27 2.12 16.15 36.14
CA VAL A 27 2.04 14.69 36.07
C VAL A 27 0.66 14.29 36.52
N GLN A 28 0.00 13.46 35.73
CA GLN A 28 -1.28 12.86 36.06
C GLN A 28 -1.12 11.35 36.08
N ALA A 29 -1.52 10.73 37.20
CA ALA A 29 -1.62 9.29 37.34
C ALA A 29 -3.08 8.96 37.62
N VAL A 30 -3.66 8.06 36.83
CA VAL A 30 -5.05 7.61 36.94
C VAL A 30 -5.01 6.10 37.11
N GLU A 31 -5.59 5.58 38.19
CA GLU A 31 -5.53 4.14 38.51
C GLU A 31 -6.48 3.29 37.69
N ASN A 32 -7.50 3.90 37.08
CA ASN A 32 -8.48 3.20 36.26
C ASN A 32 -8.67 3.89 34.88
N HIS A 33 -9.84 4.49 34.63
CA HIS A 33 -10.16 5.09 33.32
C HIS A 33 -10.01 6.61 33.34
N SER A 34 -9.53 7.16 32.22
CA SER A 34 -9.53 8.59 31.94
C SER A 34 -10.23 8.79 30.60
N THR A 35 -11.28 9.62 30.60
CA THR A 35 -11.99 10.02 29.40
C THR A 35 -11.84 11.52 29.25
N GLU A 36 -11.59 11.98 28.03
CA GLU A 36 -11.57 13.39 27.69
C GLU A 36 -12.44 13.62 26.46
N GLU A 37 -13.50 14.39 26.65
CA GLU A 37 -14.44 14.76 25.60
C GLU A 37 -14.30 16.25 25.32
N VAL A 38 -14.10 16.60 24.05
CA VAL A 38 -13.90 17.98 23.61
C VAL A 38 -14.91 18.25 22.50
N GLY A 39 -15.93 19.06 22.78
CA GLY A 39 -16.95 19.42 21.78
C GLY A 39 -16.43 20.34 20.65
N GLY A 40 -15.25 20.93 20.85
CA GLY A 40 -14.55 21.74 19.85
C GLY A 40 -13.24 21.10 19.38
N ILE A 41 -12.19 21.90 19.27
CA ILE A 41 -10.87 21.45 18.80
C ILE A 41 -9.96 21.19 20.00
N LYS A 42 -9.41 19.98 20.08
CA LYS A 42 -8.27 19.70 20.95
C LYS A 42 -6.96 19.86 20.18
N ARG A 43 -6.07 20.73 20.67
CA ARG A 43 -4.72 20.92 20.10
C ARG A 43 -3.64 20.55 21.11
N ILE A 44 -2.73 19.66 20.72
CA ILE A 44 -1.55 19.31 21.49
C ILE A 44 -0.32 19.78 20.71
N ASN A 45 0.42 20.75 21.25
CA ASN A 45 1.68 21.20 20.68
C ASN A 45 2.82 20.79 21.62
N ALA A 46 3.70 19.90 21.17
CA ALA A 46 4.92 19.54 21.89
C ALA A 46 6.12 20.13 21.12
N LEU A 47 6.87 21.05 21.74
CA LEU A 47 8.09 21.61 21.13
C LEU A 47 9.23 20.59 21.07
N GLY A 48 9.22 19.63 21.99
CA GLY A 48 10.13 18.48 21.99
C GLY A 48 9.52 17.28 21.28
N ALA A 49 9.39 16.17 22.00
CA ALA A 49 8.80 14.94 21.49
C ALA A 49 7.39 14.71 22.07
N LEU A 50 6.52 14.10 21.26
CA LEU A 50 5.29 13.47 21.72
C LEU A 50 5.50 11.95 21.74
N LYS A 51 5.23 11.31 22.88
CA LYS A 51 5.29 9.84 23.04
C LYS A 51 3.89 9.34 23.39
N LEU A 52 3.37 8.43 22.58
CA LEU A 52 2.07 7.79 22.76
C LEU A 52 2.30 6.29 22.84
N ASN A 53 2.27 5.75 24.05
CA ASN A 53 2.54 4.35 24.31
C ASN A 53 1.26 3.69 24.84
N SER A 54 0.87 2.56 24.25
CA SER A 54 -0.18 1.69 24.76
C SER A 54 0.37 0.27 24.90
N ALA A 55 0.18 -0.35 26.06
CA ALA A 55 0.51 -1.76 26.27
C ALA A 55 -0.53 -2.72 25.66
N GLY A 56 -1.71 -2.18 25.32
CA GLY A 56 -2.78 -2.88 24.63
C GLY A 56 -2.99 -2.31 23.23
N THR A 57 -4.24 -1.96 22.92
CA THR A 57 -4.61 -1.37 21.63
C THR A 57 -4.45 0.14 21.65
N ALA A 58 -4.06 0.72 20.52
CA ALA A 58 -4.20 2.14 20.22
C ALA A 58 -4.97 2.29 18.92
N THR A 59 -6.07 3.05 18.95
CA THR A 59 -6.92 3.33 17.79
C THR A 59 -6.88 4.82 17.49
N LEU A 60 -6.53 5.18 16.26
CA LEU A 60 -6.64 6.54 15.74
C LEU A 60 -7.63 6.49 14.57
N ALA A 61 -8.70 7.26 14.67
CA ALA A 61 -9.74 7.33 13.65
C ALA A 61 -10.13 8.80 13.45
N ALA A 62 -10.37 9.16 12.19
CA ALA A 62 -10.99 10.41 11.78
C ALA A 62 -12.21 10.08 10.92
N VAL A 63 -13.30 10.83 11.08
CA VAL A 63 -14.51 10.66 10.26
C VAL A 63 -14.32 11.24 8.86
N ASP A 64 -13.48 12.27 8.77
CA ASP A 64 -13.06 12.92 7.53
C ASP A 64 -11.57 12.57 7.29
N ASP A 65 -10.69 13.56 7.13
CA ASP A 65 -9.29 13.32 6.81
C ASP A 65 -8.40 12.98 8.03
N MET A 66 -7.49 12.02 7.84
CA MET A 66 -6.36 11.73 8.74
C MET A 66 -5.05 12.05 8.04
N HIS A 67 -4.32 13.06 8.52
CA HIS A 67 -3.02 13.45 7.97
C HIS A 67 -1.86 13.04 8.88
N GLN A 68 -0.85 12.39 8.29
CA GLN A 68 0.41 12.06 8.96
C GLN A 68 1.56 12.60 8.11
N ALA A 69 2.29 13.58 8.64
CA ALA A 69 3.43 14.19 7.96
C ALA A 69 4.64 14.23 8.90
N THR A 70 5.83 14.00 8.35
CA THR A 70 7.10 14.10 9.08
C THR A 70 8.10 14.92 8.28
N GLY A 71 9.02 15.62 8.95
CA GLY A 71 10.06 16.40 8.27
C GLY A 71 11.29 15.59 7.84
N ARG A 72 11.37 14.32 8.26
CA ARG A 72 12.45 13.39 7.93
C ARG A 72 11.85 12.01 7.66
N ASP A 73 12.08 11.05 8.53
CA ASP A 73 11.71 9.65 8.33
C ASP A 73 10.39 9.29 9.02
N LEU A 74 9.54 8.54 8.32
CA LEU A 74 8.42 7.81 8.88
C LEU A 74 8.78 6.32 8.93
N ASN A 75 8.97 5.78 10.14
CA ASN A 75 9.23 4.37 10.34
C ASN A 75 7.95 3.65 10.79
N LEU A 76 7.43 2.76 9.95
CA LEU A 76 6.29 1.89 10.27
C LEU A 76 6.78 0.45 10.41
N VAL A 77 6.62 -0.12 11.62
CA VAL A 77 7.04 -1.48 11.93
C VAL A 77 5.84 -2.27 12.44
N VAL A 78 5.60 -3.44 11.85
CA VAL A 78 4.45 -4.30 12.15
C VAL A 78 4.92 -5.72 12.40
N GLY A 79 4.63 -6.27 13.58
CA GLY A 79 5.17 -7.58 14.01
C GLY A 79 4.47 -8.82 13.41
N LYS A 80 3.27 -8.67 12.85
CA LYS A 80 2.51 -9.79 12.25
C LYS A 80 1.94 -9.46 10.88
N LYS A 81 0.85 -8.68 10.83
CA LYS A 81 0.12 -8.37 9.60
C LYS A 81 -0.07 -6.86 9.46
N HIS A 82 0.40 -6.29 8.35
CA HIS A 82 0.01 -4.97 7.91
C HIS A 82 -1.17 -5.11 6.93
N ASN A 83 -2.29 -4.46 7.22
CA ASN A 83 -3.51 -4.51 6.39
C ASN A 83 -3.92 -3.09 6.03
N ALA A 84 -3.78 -2.74 4.75
CA ALA A 84 -4.23 -1.47 4.20
C ALA A 84 -5.41 -1.75 3.24
N ALA A 85 -6.54 -1.10 3.47
CA ALA A 85 -7.72 -1.18 2.62
C ALA A 85 -8.08 0.25 2.18
N VAL A 86 -8.27 0.43 0.87
CA VAL A 86 -8.60 1.72 0.26
C VAL A 86 -9.83 1.50 -0.61
N GLY A 87 -10.85 2.33 -0.43
CA GLY A 87 -12.12 2.22 -1.17
C GLY A 87 -12.08 2.80 -2.59
N SER A 88 -11.03 3.56 -2.90
CA SER A 88 -10.78 4.21 -4.19
C SER A 88 -9.29 4.05 -4.55
N ASP A 89 -8.64 5.08 -5.08
CA ASP A 89 -7.25 5.03 -5.55
C ASP A 89 -6.21 5.07 -4.42
N MET A 90 -5.11 4.32 -4.61
CA MET A 90 -3.89 4.41 -3.81
C MET A 90 -2.77 5.01 -4.67
N PHE A 91 -2.20 6.15 -4.24
CA PHE A 91 -1.07 6.79 -4.91
C PHE A 91 0.20 6.67 -4.08
N GLU A 92 1.27 6.19 -4.71
CA GLU A 92 2.60 6.08 -4.10
C GLU A 92 3.62 6.78 -5.00
N LYS A 93 4.17 7.92 -4.53
CA LYS A 93 5.22 8.65 -5.23
C LYS A 93 6.55 8.45 -4.53
N ILE A 94 7.47 7.75 -5.19
CA ILE A 94 8.78 7.38 -4.64
C ILE A 94 9.85 7.91 -5.58
N ALA A 95 10.66 8.86 -5.11
CA ALA A 95 11.78 9.40 -5.89
C ALA A 95 12.98 8.43 -5.95
N GLY A 96 13.17 7.65 -4.88
CA GLY A 96 14.24 6.66 -4.77
C GLY A 96 13.78 5.24 -5.10
N LEU A 97 14.17 4.29 -4.26
CA LEU A 97 13.88 2.87 -4.45
C LEU A 97 12.56 2.46 -3.78
N ARG A 98 11.68 1.81 -4.53
CA ARG A 98 10.66 0.92 -3.98
C ARG A 98 11.24 -0.49 -3.89
N LYS A 99 11.43 -1.01 -2.67
CA LYS A 99 11.90 -2.38 -2.43
C LYS A 99 10.81 -3.21 -1.78
N SER A 100 10.35 -4.25 -2.46
CA SER A 100 9.43 -5.26 -1.90
C SER A 100 10.14 -6.60 -1.85
N VAL A 101 10.22 -7.20 -0.66
CA VAL A 101 10.86 -8.51 -0.45
C VAL A 101 9.91 -9.37 0.36
N ALA A 102 9.41 -10.45 -0.25
CA ALA A 102 8.57 -11.43 0.41
C ALA A 102 9.37 -12.74 0.61
N GLY A 103 9.20 -13.38 1.77
CA GLY A 103 9.86 -14.67 2.06
C GLY A 103 9.15 -15.90 1.47
N ALA A 104 7.92 -15.75 0.96
CA ALA A 104 7.14 -16.84 0.39
C ALA A 104 6.64 -16.50 -1.03
N SER A 105 5.73 -15.54 -1.17
CA SER A 105 5.17 -15.15 -2.46
C SER A 105 4.80 -13.68 -2.49
N GLN A 106 4.83 -13.07 -3.68
CA GLN A 106 4.30 -11.75 -3.95
C GLN A 106 3.16 -11.85 -4.97
N ARG A 107 2.03 -11.21 -4.68
CA ARG A 107 0.82 -11.25 -5.51
C ARG A 107 0.39 -9.82 -5.84
N LEU A 108 0.36 -9.50 -7.13
CA LEU A 108 -0.14 -8.26 -7.69
C LEU A 108 -1.25 -8.64 -8.66
N VAL A 109 -2.48 -8.22 -8.39
CA VAL A 109 -3.66 -8.64 -9.17
C VAL A 109 -4.50 -7.40 -9.46
N ALA A 110 -4.70 -7.15 -10.74
CA ALA A 110 -5.65 -6.20 -11.27
C ALA A 110 -6.28 -6.76 -12.54
N PRO A 111 -7.50 -6.33 -12.93
CA PRO A 111 -8.09 -6.67 -14.22
C PRO A 111 -7.22 -6.24 -15.40
N LYS A 112 -6.47 -5.14 -15.24
CA LYS A 112 -5.54 -4.59 -16.21
C LYS A 112 -4.25 -4.18 -15.51
N ASN A 113 -3.11 -4.56 -16.06
CA ASN A 113 -1.81 -4.38 -15.44
C ASN A 113 -0.85 -3.62 -16.36
N HIS A 114 -0.09 -2.73 -15.76
CA HIS A 114 1.01 -2.02 -16.38
C HIS A 114 2.26 -2.16 -15.53
N VAL A 115 3.30 -2.78 -16.07
CA VAL A 115 4.58 -2.94 -15.37
C VAL A 115 5.70 -2.51 -16.31
N GLY A 116 6.37 -1.40 -15.97
CA GLY A 116 7.44 -0.82 -16.77
C GLY A 116 7.47 0.70 -16.64
N SER A 117 7.72 1.40 -17.74
CA SER A 117 7.69 2.88 -17.81
C SER A 117 6.38 3.37 -18.43
N GLU A 118 6.11 4.67 -18.42
CA GLU A 118 4.89 5.25 -19.01
C GLU A 118 4.60 4.74 -20.43
N ASN A 119 5.63 4.63 -21.26
CA ASN A 119 5.51 4.18 -22.65
C ASN A 119 5.84 2.70 -22.87
N VAL A 120 6.34 1.99 -21.85
CA VAL A 120 6.77 0.59 -21.97
C VAL A 120 6.05 -0.27 -20.94
N ASN A 121 5.14 -1.12 -21.42
CA ASN A 121 4.48 -2.14 -20.60
C ASN A 121 5.08 -3.52 -20.93
N ILE A 122 5.65 -4.21 -19.94
CA ILE A 122 6.24 -5.54 -20.12
C ILE A 122 5.22 -6.55 -20.66
N PHE A 123 3.95 -6.45 -20.26
CA PHE A 123 2.92 -7.37 -20.74
C PHE A 123 2.63 -7.15 -22.23
N LYS A 124 2.67 -5.90 -22.69
CA LYS A 124 2.53 -5.57 -24.11
C LYS A 124 3.67 -6.16 -24.93
N ILE A 125 4.92 -6.03 -24.45
CA ILE A 125 6.09 -6.64 -25.09
C ILE A 125 5.96 -8.17 -25.15
N LEU A 126 5.45 -8.79 -24.10
CA LEU A 126 5.21 -10.24 -24.06
C LEU A 126 4.13 -10.67 -25.07
N CYS A 127 3.04 -9.92 -25.22
CA CYS A 127 2.06 -10.16 -26.29
C CYS A 127 2.71 -10.06 -27.67
N ASP A 128 3.46 -8.98 -27.94
CA ASP A 128 4.13 -8.77 -29.23
C ASP A 128 5.14 -9.90 -29.52
N THR A 129 5.78 -10.44 -28.47
CA THR A 129 6.67 -11.61 -28.57
C THR A 129 5.88 -12.88 -28.92
N LEU A 130 4.72 -13.11 -28.32
CA LEU A 130 3.84 -14.25 -28.65
C LEU A 130 3.31 -14.17 -30.08
N ASP A 131 2.94 -12.98 -30.53
CA ASP A 131 2.50 -12.73 -31.90
C ASP A 131 3.64 -13.00 -32.91
N LEU A 132 4.88 -12.61 -32.58
CA LEU A 132 6.05 -12.93 -33.40
C LEU A 132 6.32 -14.44 -33.44
N VAL A 133 6.15 -15.15 -32.32
CA VAL A 133 6.27 -16.62 -32.27
C VAL A 133 5.19 -17.29 -33.12
N GLN A 134 3.94 -16.79 -33.10
CA GLN A 134 2.86 -17.27 -33.96
C GLN A 134 3.21 -17.11 -35.44
N GLN A 135 3.70 -15.93 -35.83
CA GLN A 135 4.09 -15.63 -37.21
C GLN A 135 5.21 -16.56 -37.66
N MET A 136 6.28 -16.66 -36.87
CA MET A 136 7.42 -17.53 -37.17
C MET A 136 7.01 -19.00 -37.31
N ALA A 137 6.15 -19.51 -36.41
CA ALA A 137 5.66 -20.88 -36.52
C ALA A 137 4.83 -21.10 -37.79
N SER A 138 4.03 -20.12 -38.19
CA SER A 138 3.24 -20.16 -39.44
C SER A 138 4.14 -20.15 -40.68
N GLU A 139 5.19 -19.32 -40.68
CA GLU A 139 6.19 -19.26 -41.75
C GLU A 139 6.96 -20.58 -41.89
N ILE A 140 7.36 -21.20 -40.78
CA ILE A 140 8.05 -22.50 -40.78
C ILE A 140 7.11 -23.61 -41.29
N ALA A 141 5.83 -23.61 -40.88
CA ALA A 141 4.86 -24.58 -41.36
C ALA A 141 4.68 -24.54 -42.90
N ALA A 142 4.81 -23.35 -43.49
CA ALA A 142 4.69 -23.11 -44.92
C ALA A 142 6.03 -23.15 -45.68
N HIS A 143 7.16 -23.38 -45.00
CA HIS A 143 8.49 -23.30 -45.61
C HIS A 143 8.75 -24.46 -46.59
N GLN A 144 9.12 -24.15 -47.84
CA GLN A 144 9.45 -25.17 -48.84
C GLN A 144 10.61 -24.72 -49.74
N HIS A 145 11.36 -25.67 -50.30
CA HIS A 145 12.45 -25.40 -51.23
C HIS A 145 11.99 -25.65 -52.68
N GLY A 146 11.39 -24.65 -53.32
CA GLY A 146 10.87 -24.79 -54.68
C GLY A 146 9.64 -25.71 -54.73
N PRO A 147 9.53 -26.66 -55.67
CA PRO A 147 8.36 -27.53 -55.81
C PRO A 147 8.36 -28.74 -54.85
N THR A 148 9.06 -28.68 -53.72
CA THR A 148 9.04 -29.74 -52.70
C THR A 148 7.76 -29.65 -51.86
N PRO A 149 7.29 -30.76 -51.29
CA PRO A 149 6.27 -30.70 -50.23
C PRO A 149 6.72 -29.82 -49.06
N VAL A 150 5.74 -29.27 -48.33
CA VAL A 150 5.97 -28.64 -47.02
C VAL A 150 6.61 -29.63 -46.04
N PRO A 151 7.22 -29.17 -44.94
CA PRO A 151 7.91 -30.05 -44.01
C PRO A 151 6.93 -31.05 -43.40
N THR A 152 7.39 -32.27 -43.12
CA THR A 152 6.57 -33.30 -42.46
C THR A 152 6.09 -32.88 -41.07
N THR A 153 6.69 -31.83 -40.49
CA THR A 153 6.34 -31.21 -39.21
C THR A 153 5.36 -30.03 -39.33
N ALA A 154 4.89 -29.68 -40.54
CA ALA A 154 4.05 -28.50 -40.77
C ALA A 154 2.83 -28.42 -39.84
N ALA A 155 2.11 -29.54 -39.67
CA ALA A 155 0.93 -29.61 -38.80
C ALA A 155 1.26 -29.29 -37.33
N ALA A 156 2.43 -29.69 -36.84
CA ALA A 156 2.88 -29.37 -35.49
C ALA A 156 3.14 -27.86 -35.33
N PHE A 157 3.83 -27.25 -36.29
CA PHE A 157 4.07 -25.80 -36.28
C PHE A 157 2.77 -24.99 -36.41
N THR A 158 1.79 -25.45 -37.19
CA THR A 158 0.46 -24.82 -37.22
C THR A 158 -0.24 -24.89 -35.86
N ALA A 159 -0.12 -26.02 -35.15
CA ALA A 159 -0.66 -26.15 -33.80
C ALA A 159 0.05 -25.23 -32.80
N ASP A 160 1.38 -25.10 -32.90
CA ASP A 160 2.16 -24.16 -32.08
C ASP A 160 1.78 -22.70 -32.32
N ALA A 161 1.56 -22.31 -33.59
CA ALA A 161 1.06 -20.99 -33.94
C ALA A 161 -0.31 -20.70 -33.30
N ALA A 162 -1.24 -21.66 -33.36
CA ALA A 162 -2.55 -21.54 -32.71
C ALA A 162 -2.43 -21.41 -31.18
N LYS A 163 -1.51 -22.16 -30.55
CA LYS A 163 -1.25 -22.08 -29.12
C LYS A 163 -0.68 -20.71 -28.72
N ALA A 164 0.28 -20.17 -29.48
CA ALA A 164 0.85 -18.85 -29.22
C ALA A 164 -0.23 -17.75 -29.31
N ALA A 165 -1.13 -17.84 -30.30
CA ALA A 165 -2.26 -16.93 -30.45
C ALA A 165 -3.20 -16.94 -29.23
N LEU A 166 -3.52 -18.12 -28.69
CA LEU A 166 -4.37 -18.25 -27.50
C LEU A 166 -3.72 -17.61 -26.26
N LEU A 167 -2.42 -17.83 -26.05
CA LEU A 167 -1.68 -17.22 -24.95
C LEU A 167 -1.59 -15.70 -25.09
N SER A 168 -1.40 -15.20 -26.32
CA SER A 168 -1.39 -13.76 -26.60
C SER A 168 -2.73 -13.12 -26.26
N ALA A 169 -3.84 -13.77 -26.63
CA ALA A 169 -5.19 -13.31 -26.29
C ALA A 169 -5.45 -13.33 -24.77
N GLU A 170 -5.03 -14.38 -24.07
CA GLU A 170 -5.16 -14.47 -22.61
C GLU A 170 -4.37 -13.37 -21.91
N LEU A 171 -3.11 -13.14 -22.28
CA LEU A 171 -2.29 -12.08 -21.70
C LEU A 171 -2.79 -10.68 -22.07
N GLY A 172 -3.25 -10.50 -23.30
CA GLY A 172 -3.87 -9.26 -23.77
C GLY A 172 -5.11 -8.89 -22.96
N SER A 173 -5.87 -9.87 -22.46
CA SER A 173 -7.05 -9.61 -21.63
C SER A 173 -6.69 -8.88 -20.32
N VAL A 174 -5.49 -9.09 -19.77
CA VAL A 174 -5.02 -8.49 -18.51
C VAL A 174 -3.97 -7.38 -18.68
N THR A 175 -3.61 -7.03 -19.92
CA THR A 175 -2.67 -5.96 -20.25
C THR A 175 -3.40 -4.63 -20.34
N LEU A 176 -2.93 -3.61 -19.59
CA LEU A 176 -3.35 -2.22 -19.75
C LEU A 176 -2.83 -1.65 -21.07
#